data_AF-A0A9P9LJB9-F1
#
_entry.id   AF-A0A9P9LJB9-F1
#
_cell.length_a   1.000
_cell.length_b   1.000
_cell.length_c   1.000
_cell.angle_alpha   90.00
_cell.angle_beta   90.00
_cell.angle_gamma   90.00
#
_symmetry.space_group_name_H-M   'P 1'
#
loop_
_entity.id
_entity.type
_entity.pdbx_description
1 polymer ?
#
loop_
_entity_poly.entity_id
_entity_poly.type
_entity_poly.pdbx_seq_one_letter_code
_entity_poly.pdbx_strand_id
1 'polypeptide(L)'
;MTVQTRSSRKLKLHVTPPSSFTTHPLTPPPTDEKSPTVLRIISDIRRRRAQIGAGAGIGKTKLPAPVPWTAYSLDAEAYRELLHRFECDENLAGFVDHELRFDYFPSTRRLILRMPTAVHEYFIHFVVQEIRTQLGAFTGSSGTFAKDIKFGGSTRISFDDSEYGCHDPDGQFKHENAQYPGVVLEVSYSQKKRDLPHLADEYILGSDANIQCVIGLDIEYGGKGKAKMATWSVWEPAVEEGDDGRKELVAKQTVHNTVFRTSAGTPPSPSNQTLEIPLQTFAPSSCYSTDPPQGSIIIPAAKLYTFLADAEKTGLMLVGKKGLVAPAKMKTWGTKRRREITPEEELLARDEKKFKTEEDSLVEKEEADDASWGKGSAANDVS
;
A
#
# COMPACT_ATOMS: atom_id res chain seq x y z
N MET A 1 -82.98 -59.19 37.98
CA MET A 1 -84.20 -58.43 38.33
C MET A 1 -84.06 -57.02 37.79
N THR A 2 -85.08 -56.59 37.07
CA THR A 2 -85.22 -55.32 36.34
C THR A 2 -85.01 -54.10 37.24
N VAL A 3 -84.41 -53.03 36.72
CA VAL A 3 -84.97 -51.66 36.65
C VAL A 3 -83.93 -50.71 36.04
N GLN A 4 -84.39 -49.96 35.05
CA GLN A 4 -83.73 -48.87 34.34
C GLN A 4 -83.33 -47.72 35.28
N THR A 5 -82.34 -46.92 34.89
CA THR A 5 -82.53 -45.46 34.80
C THR A 5 -81.42 -44.82 33.96
N ARG A 6 -81.82 -44.25 32.82
CA ARG A 6 -81.14 -43.16 32.11
C ARG A 6 -81.50 -41.85 32.81
N SER A 7 -80.53 -40.98 33.10
CA SER A 7 -80.65 -39.51 33.19
C SER A 7 -79.28 -38.99 33.67
N SER A 8 -78.62 -37.95 33.18
CA SER A 8 -78.84 -37.00 32.10
C SER A 8 -77.50 -36.36 31.77
N ARG A 9 -77.42 -35.86 30.52
CA ARG A 9 -76.33 -35.05 29.96
C ARG A 9 -75.91 -33.90 30.88
N LYS A 10 -74.61 -33.64 30.97
CA LYS A 10 -74.09 -32.30 30.71
C LYS A 10 -72.96 -32.37 29.69
N LEU A 11 -73.03 -31.40 28.80
CA LEU A 11 -72.42 -31.37 27.48
C LEU A 11 -70.90 -31.18 27.53
N LYS A 12 -70.27 -31.85 26.57
CA LYS A 12 -68.92 -31.63 26.05
C LYS A 12 -68.70 -30.15 25.72
N LEU A 13 -67.51 -29.64 26.07
CA LEU A 13 -66.72 -28.86 25.11
C LEU A 13 -65.47 -29.68 24.82
N HIS A 14 -65.30 -29.97 23.53
CA HIS A 14 -64.33 -30.88 22.96
C HIS A 14 -63.39 -30.00 22.14
N VAL A 15 -62.10 -29.94 22.48
CA VAL A 15 -61.07 -29.63 21.49
C VAL A 15 -59.83 -30.47 21.80
N THR A 16 -59.37 -31.12 20.75
CA THR A 16 -58.33 -32.13 20.55
C THR A 16 -56.92 -31.70 20.97
N PRO A 17 -56.04 -32.62 21.43
CA PRO A 17 -54.61 -32.32 21.57
C PRO A 17 -53.91 -32.50 20.21
N PRO A 18 -53.14 -31.54 19.69
CA PRO A 18 -52.24 -31.81 18.59
C PRO A 18 -50.84 -32.13 19.11
N SER A 19 -50.49 -33.39 18.90
CA SER A 19 -49.25 -33.83 18.24
C SER A 19 -47.90 -33.37 18.77
N SER A 20 -47.12 -34.37 19.17
CA SER A 20 -45.68 -34.31 19.36
C SER A 20 -44.96 -33.73 18.14
N PHE A 21 -44.18 -32.68 18.36
CA PHE A 21 -43.08 -32.32 17.47
C PHE A 21 -41.78 -32.65 18.19
N THR A 22 -41.09 -33.67 17.68
CA THR A 22 -39.65 -33.87 17.87
C THR A 22 -38.92 -32.66 17.30
N THR A 23 -38.54 -31.71 18.16
CA THR A 23 -37.51 -30.73 17.83
C THR A 23 -36.20 -31.21 18.42
N HIS A 24 -35.33 -31.74 17.56
CA HIS A 24 -33.90 -31.76 17.82
C HIS A 24 -33.44 -30.34 18.18
N PRO A 25 -32.53 -30.16 19.15
CA PRO A 25 -32.00 -28.84 19.42
C PRO A 25 -31.33 -28.31 18.16
N LEU A 26 -31.81 -27.16 17.69
CA LEU A 26 -31.17 -26.38 16.64
C LEU A 26 -29.72 -26.15 17.06
N THR A 27 -28.78 -26.78 16.36
CA THR A 27 -27.39 -26.33 16.37
C THR A 27 -27.40 -24.85 16.00
N PRO A 28 -26.78 -23.97 16.79
CA PRO A 28 -26.60 -22.59 16.37
C PRO A 28 -25.85 -22.57 15.03
N PRO A 29 -26.06 -21.54 14.19
CA PRO A 29 -25.28 -21.40 12.96
C PRO A 29 -23.78 -21.38 13.32
N PRO A 30 -22.89 -21.77 12.40
CA PRO A 30 -21.45 -21.69 12.63
C PRO A 30 -21.16 -20.27 13.09
N THR A 31 -20.80 -20.12 14.35
CA THR A 31 -20.36 -18.82 14.85
C THR A 31 -19.03 -18.60 14.17
N ASP A 32 -18.91 -17.58 13.32
CA ASP A 32 -17.62 -17.13 12.79
C ASP A 32 -16.63 -17.12 13.96
N GLU A 33 -15.75 -18.11 14.02
CA GLU A 33 -14.69 -18.15 15.03
C GLU A 33 -13.72 -17.06 14.63
N LYS A 34 -13.98 -15.84 15.12
CA LYS A 34 -13.19 -14.66 14.82
C LYS A 34 -11.75 -14.95 15.22
N SER A 35 -10.84 -14.95 14.25
CA SER A 35 -9.41 -15.08 14.52
C SER A 35 -8.98 -14.07 15.61
N PRO A 36 -8.52 -14.54 16.79
CA PRO A 36 -8.12 -13.65 17.89
C PRO A 36 -7.01 -12.68 17.47
N THR A 37 -6.16 -13.11 16.53
CA THR A 37 -5.10 -12.30 15.93
C THR A 37 -5.68 -11.15 15.11
N VAL A 38 -6.67 -11.41 14.24
CA VAL A 38 -7.34 -10.37 13.43
C VAL A 38 -7.97 -9.31 14.33
N LEU A 39 -8.65 -9.73 15.41
CA LEU A 39 -9.23 -8.80 16.39
C LEU A 39 -8.17 -7.92 17.07
N ARG A 40 -7.02 -8.51 17.42
CA ARG A 40 -5.88 -7.77 17.98
C ARG A 40 -5.31 -6.74 17.00
N ILE A 41 -5.17 -7.11 15.72
CA ILE A 41 -4.69 -6.21 14.65
C ILE A 41 -5.64 -5.03 14.48
N ILE A 42 -6.94 -5.29 14.34
CA ILE A 42 -7.98 -4.25 14.23
C ILE A 42 -7.95 -3.31 15.45
N SER A 43 -7.76 -3.86 16.65
CA SER A 43 -7.65 -3.06 17.88
C SER A 43 -6.40 -2.17 17.90
N ASP A 44 -5.26 -2.64 17.36
CA ASP A 44 -4.05 -1.82 17.17
C ASP A 44 -4.32 -0.69 16.17
N ILE A 45 -4.92 -0.99 15.02
CA ILE A 45 -5.25 0.01 13.99
C ILE A 45 -6.16 1.11 14.55
N ARG A 46 -7.22 0.74 15.28
CA ARG A 46 -8.11 1.70 15.95
C ARG A 46 -7.36 2.58 16.95
N ARG A 47 -6.43 1.99 17.71
CA ARG A 47 -5.58 2.75 18.64
C ARG A 47 -4.68 3.74 17.90
N ARG A 48 -4.04 3.34 16.80
CA ARG A 48 -3.21 4.23 15.96
C ARG A 48 -4.00 5.40 15.41
N ARG A 49 -5.18 5.13 14.84
CA ARG A 49 -6.09 6.16 14.33
C ARG A 49 -6.48 7.17 15.41
N ALA A 50 -6.86 6.69 16.59
CA ALA A 50 -7.24 7.55 17.72
C ALA A 50 -6.08 8.45 18.18
N GLN A 51 -4.85 7.94 18.16
CA GLN A 51 -3.65 8.72 18.52
C GLN A 51 -3.33 9.83 17.51
N ILE A 52 -3.57 9.60 16.21
CA ILE A 52 -3.38 10.59 15.16
C ILE A 52 -4.46 11.67 15.23
N GLY A 53 -5.73 11.27 15.35
CA GLY A 53 -6.88 12.17 15.40
C GLY A 53 -6.93 13.06 16.66
N ALA A 54 -6.38 12.60 17.78
CA ALA A 54 -6.33 13.39 19.02
C ALA A 54 -5.38 14.61 18.94
N GLY A 55 -4.49 14.64 17.95
CA GLY A 55 -3.36 15.56 17.92
C GLY A 55 -2.41 15.28 19.09
N ALA A 56 -1.11 15.41 18.89
CA ALA A 56 -0.16 15.42 19.99
C ALA A 56 -0.46 16.61 20.92
N GLY A 57 -1.25 16.36 21.96
CA GLY A 57 -1.50 17.27 23.07
C GLY A 57 -2.97 17.53 23.38
N ILE A 58 -3.53 16.72 24.28
CA ILE A 58 -4.25 17.18 25.49
C ILE A 58 -3.78 16.23 26.61
N GLY A 59 -3.38 16.79 27.75
CA GLY A 59 -2.74 16.09 28.87
C GLY A 59 -3.60 15.08 29.63
N LYS A 60 -4.08 14.02 28.97
CA LYS A 60 -4.63 12.83 29.63
C LYS A 60 -4.10 11.58 28.92
N THR A 61 -3.29 10.81 29.65
CA THR A 61 -2.55 9.61 29.25
C THR A 61 -1.53 9.80 28.11
N LYS A 62 -0.24 9.87 28.47
CA LYS A 62 0.88 9.61 27.53
C LYS A 62 0.79 8.14 27.09
N LEU A 63 -0.09 7.84 26.14
CA LEU A 63 0.06 6.60 25.40
C LEU A 63 1.42 6.70 24.67
N PRO A 64 2.26 5.64 24.71
CA PRO A 64 3.48 5.60 23.92
C PRO A 64 3.15 5.91 22.47
N ALA A 65 4.02 6.66 21.79
CA ALA A 65 3.90 6.84 20.35
C ALA A 65 3.79 5.45 19.70
N PRO A 66 2.86 5.25 18.74
CA PRO A 66 2.70 3.97 18.10
C PRO A 66 4.04 3.57 17.47
N VAL A 67 4.42 2.31 17.67
CA VAL A 67 5.65 1.80 17.07
C VAL A 67 5.45 1.89 15.55
N PRO A 68 6.32 2.60 14.81
CA PRO A 68 6.15 2.80 13.37
C PRO A 68 6.10 1.49 12.56
N TRP A 69 6.47 0.38 13.18
CA TRP A 69 6.55 -0.93 12.56
C TRP A 69 6.14 -2.02 13.56
N THR A 70 5.07 -2.76 13.29
CA THR A 70 4.59 -3.85 14.16
C THR A 70 4.27 -5.09 13.34
N ALA A 71 4.92 -6.19 13.67
CA ALA A 71 4.75 -7.46 12.98
C ALA A 71 3.77 -8.36 13.74
N TYR A 72 2.96 -9.09 12.99
CA TYR A 72 2.00 -10.08 13.47
C TYR A 72 2.19 -11.36 12.68
N SER A 73 2.19 -12.51 13.36
CA SER A 73 2.01 -13.79 12.66
C SER A 73 0.55 -13.91 12.24
N LEU A 74 0.30 -14.10 10.96
CA LEU A 74 -1.01 -14.11 10.33
C LEU A 74 -0.97 -15.03 9.10
N ASP A 75 -1.77 -16.10 9.10
CA ASP A 75 -1.91 -16.96 7.92
C ASP A 75 -2.81 -16.31 6.85
N ALA A 76 -2.88 -16.94 5.67
CA ALA A 76 -3.55 -16.38 4.50
C ALA A 76 -5.08 -16.28 4.68
N GLU A 77 -5.69 -17.19 5.46
CA GLU A 77 -7.13 -17.15 5.73
C GLU A 77 -7.47 -16.00 6.68
N ALA A 78 -6.70 -15.85 7.75
CA ALA A 78 -6.82 -14.74 8.66
C ALA A 78 -6.47 -13.39 8.01
N TYR A 79 -5.58 -13.37 7.01
CA TYR A 79 -5.29 -12.18 6.23
C TYR A 79 -6.46 -11.80 5.31
N ARG A 80 -7.07 -12.75 4.60
CA ARG A 80 -8.29 -12.50 3.82
C ARG A 80 -9.43 -11.97 4.70
N GLU A 81 -9.61 -12.57 5.88
CA GLU A 81 -10.57 -12.09 6.87
C GLU A 81 -10.25 -10.66 7.36
N LEU A 82 -8.97 -10.33 7.52
CA LEU A 82 -8.55 -8.97 7.87
C LEU A 82 -8.87 -7.96 6.77
N LEU A 83 -8.59 -8.28 5.51
CA LEU A 83 -8.91 -7.43 4.36
C LEU A 83 -10.42 -7.21 4.23
N HIS A 84 -11.21 -8.28 4.34
CA HIS A 84 -12.67 -8.17 4.32
C HIS A 84 -13.19 -7.23 5.43
N ARG A 85 -12.60 -7.28 6.63
CA ARG A 85 -12.95 -6.35 7.71
C ARG A 85 -12.53 -4.90 7.45
N PHE A 86 -11.48 -4.67 6.68
CA PHE A 86 -11.13 -3.31 6.27
C PHE A 86 -12.17 -2.73 5.33
N GLU A 87 -12.70 -3.54 4.41
CA GLU A 87 -13.75 -3.16 3.48
C GLU A 87 -15.08 -2.91 4.20
N CYS A 88 -15.47 -3.78 5.15
CA CYS A 88 -16.75 -3.67 5.85
C CYS A 88 -16.78 -2.63 6.98
N ASP A 89 -15.64 -2.21 7.52
CA ASP A 89 -15.58 -1.19 8.59
C ASP A 89 -15.38 0.18 7.97
N GLU A 90 -16.46 0.84 7.54
CA GLU A 90 -16.44 2.20 6.94
C GLU A 90 -15.70 3.23 7.81
N ASN A 91 -15.73 3.05 9.13
CA ASN A 91 -14.99 3.93 10.03
C ASN A 91 -13.47 3.74 9.86
N LEU A 92 -13.00 2.55 9.54
CA LEU A 92 -11.58 2.26 9.34
C LEU A 92 -11.13 2.33 7.88
N ALA A 93 -12.01 2.05 6.92
CA ALA A 93 -11.68 1.92 5.50
C ALA A 93 -10.81 3.07 4.99
N GLY A 94 -11.28 4.32 5.15
CA GLY A 94 -10.52 5.50 4.70
C GLY A 94 -9.20 5.72 5.46
N PHE A 95 -9.11 5.32 6.74
CA PHE A 95 -7.83 5.39 7.47
C PHE A 95 -6.85 4.30 6.99
N VAL A 96 -7.35 3.10 6.74
CA VAL A 96 -6.54 1.98 6.26
C VAL A 96 -6.01 2.27 4.86
N ASP A 97 -6.83 2.84 3.97
CA ASP A 97 -6.45 3.12 2.59
C ASP A 97 -5.43 4.27 2.48
N HIS A 98 -5.63 5.34 3.27
CA HIS A 98 -4.86 6.57 3.08
C HIS A 98 -3.72 6.78 4.07
N GLU A 99 -3.81 6.24 5.29
CA GLU A 99 -2.92 6.60 6.41
C GLU A 99 -2.14 5.40 6.97
N LEU A 100 -2.65 4.17 6.79
CA LEU A 100 -1.96 2.95 7.19
C LEU A 100 -1.22 2.36 5.99
N ARG A 101 0.02 1.94 6.21
CA ARG A 101 0.76 1.11 5.24
C ARG A 101 0.92 -0.28 5.85
N PHE A 102 0.82 -1.32 5.04
CA PHE A 102 1.06 -2.67 5.52
C PHE A 102 1.58 -3.60 4.43
N ASP A 103 2.34 -4.59 4.86
CA ASP A 103 2.93 -5.61 3.99
C ASP A 103 2.54 -6.98 4.52
N TYR A 104 2.13 -7.87 3.64
CA TYR A 104 1.86 -9.26 3.98
C TYR A 104 2.87 -10.16 3.28
N PHE A 105 3.49 -11.07 4.01
CA PHE A 105 4.46 -12.05 3.49
C PHE A 105 3.84 -13.45 3.64
N PRO A 106 3.25 -14.03 2.58
CA PRO A 106 2.60 -15.33 2.64
C PRO A 106 3.58 -16.44 3.06
N SER A 107 4.77 -16.42 2.47
CA SER A 107 5.88 -17.35 2.72
C SER A 107 6.24 -17.47 4.21
N THR A 108 6.23 -16.34 4.94
CA THR A 108 6.53 -16.31 6.39
C THR A 108 5.30 -16.13 7.27
N ARG A 109 4.10 -16.13 6.68
CA ARG A 109 2.80 -15.89 7.35
C ARG A 109 2.86 -14.69 8.29
N ARG A 110 3.27 -13.55 7.75
CA ARG A 110 3.56 -12.35 8.54
C ARG A 110 2.90 -11.12 7.95
N LEU A 111 2.14 -10.40 8.78
CA LEU A 111 1.67 -9.06 8.48
C LEU A 111 2.54 -8.04 9.18
N ILE A 112 2.92 -6.98 8.49
CA ILE A 112 3.63 -5.84 9.04
C ILE A 112 2.76 -4.60 8.90
N LEU A 113 2.43 -3.96 10.02
CA LEU A 113 1.81 -2.64 10.04
C LEU A 113 2.87 -1.55 10.14
N ARG A 114 2.87 -0.65 9.17
CA ARG A 114 3.77 0.50 9.04
C ARG A 114 3.02 1.81 9.26
N MET A 115 3.65 2.72 10.01
CA MET A 115 3.24 4.13 10.10
C MET A 115 4.38 4.99 9.57
N PRO A 116 4.24 5.55 8.36
CA PRO A 116 5.17 6.57 7.89
C PRO A 116 5.28 7.72 8.90
N THR A 117 6.49 8.25 9.06
CA THR A 117 6.72 9.44 9.88
C THR A 117 6.95 10.64 8.97
N ALA A 118 6.78 11.86 9.48
CA ALA A 118 7.08 13.05 8.69
C ALA A 118 8.52 13.04 8.12
N VAL A 119 9.50 12.54 8.89
CA VAL A 119 10.89 12.44 8.40
C VAL A 119 10.97 11.48 7.22
N HIS A 120 10.30 10.34 7.31
CA HIS A 120 10.24 9.34 6.25
C HIS A 120 9.60 9.92 4.98
N GLU A 121 8.43 10.55 5.11
CA GLU A 121 7.69 11.18 4.00
C GLU A 121 8.47 12.31 3.31
N TYR A 122 9.09 13.21 4.08
CA TYR A 122 9.90 14.29 3.49
C TYR A 122 11.19 13.75 2.84
N PHE A 123 11.81 12.74 3.46
CA PHE A 123 13.03 12.17 2.92
C PHE A 123 12.77 11.50 1.57
N ILE A 124 11.75 10.63 1.49
CA ILE A 124 11.38 9.99 0.22
C ILE A 124 10.94 11.02 -0.82
N HIS A 125 10.21 12.06 -0.42
CA HIS A 125 9.85 13.16 -1.30
C HIS A 125 11.07 13.82 -1.96
N PHE A 126 12.12 14.13 -1.19
CA PHE A 126 13.33 14.74 -1.75
C PHE A 126 14.08 13.81 -2.70
N VAL A 127 14.16 12.51 -2.40
CA VAL A 127 14.74 11.51 -3.30
C VAL A 127 13.95 11.44 -4.61
N VAL A 128 12.62 11.39 -4.52
CA VAL A 128 11.72 11.35 -5.70
C VAL A 128 11.85 12.61 -6.55
N GLN A 129 11.89 13.79 -5.93
CA GLN A 129 12.08 15.05 -6.64
C GLN A 129 13.39 15.07 -7.43
N GLU A 130 14.46 14.53 -6.85
CA GLU A 130 15.75 14.43 -7.53
C GLU A 130 15.68 13.51 -8.76
N ILE A 131 15.11 12.32 -8.61
CA ILE A 131 14.95 11.37 -9.72
C ILE A 131 14.12 12.02 -10.83
N ARG A 132 12.99 12.65 -10.50
CA ARG A 132 12.14 13.35 -11.48
C ARG A 132 12.87 14.48 -12.19
N THR A 133 13.69 15.24 -11.46
CA THR A 133 14.48 16.33 -12.04
C THR A 133 15.47 15.79 -13.07
N GLN A 134 16.20 14.72 -12.75
CA GLN A 134 17.16 14.11 -13.67
C GLN A 134 16.46 13.41 -14.85
N LEU A 135 15.32 12.74 -14.63
CA LEU A 135 14.49 12.17 -15.70
C LEU A 135 14.09 13.23 -16.73
N GLY A 136 13.68 14.42 -16.26
CA GLY A 136 13.32 15.55 -17.12
C GLY A 136 14.50 16.19 -17.88
N ALA A 137 15.74 15.86 -17.52
CA ALA A 137 16.94 16.38 -18.17
C ALA A 137 17.45 15.50 -19.33
N PHE A 138 16.96 14.26 -19.47
CA PHE A 138 17.34 13.41 -20.59
C PHE A 138 16.80 13.93 -21.92
N THR A 139 17.58 13.76 -22.98
CA THR A 139 17.25 14.18 -24.35
C THR A 139 17.44 13.02 -25.35
N GLY A 140 16.97 13.19 -26.59
CA GLY A 140 17.08 12.15 -27.62
C GLY A 140 16.18 10.95 -27.33
N SER A 141 16.61 9.74 -27.73
CA SER A 141 15.86 8.49 -27.50
C SER A 141 15.64 8.20 -26.02
N SER A 142 16.68 8.35 -25.19
CA SER A 142 16.57 8.25 -23.72
C SER A 142 15.59 9.26 -23.14
N GLY A 143 15.55 10.48 -23.69
CA GLY A 143 14.60 11.51 -23.27
C GLY A 143 13.15 11.18 -23.61
N THR A 144 12.90 10.50 -24.73
CA THR A 144 11.56 9.99 -25.06
C THR A 144 11.14 8.92 -24.06
N PHE A 145 11.99 7.90 -23.84
CA PHE A 145 11.75 6.87 -22.83
C PHE A 145 11.53 7.46 -21.42
N ALA A 146 12.34 8.43 -21.02
CA ALA A 146 12.26 9.03 -19.69
C ALA A 146 10.95 9.81 -19.44
N LYS A 147 10.32 10.37 -20.48
CA LYS A 147 9.04 11.10 -20.37
C LYS A 147 7.88 10.20 -20.01
N ASP A 148 7.96 8.94 -20.40
CA ASP A 148 6.92 7.93 -20.19
C ASP A 148 7.06 7.26 -18.82
N ILE A 149 8.06 7.64 -18.02
CA ILE A 149 8.21 7.20 -16.64
C ILE A 149 7.44 8.14 -15.70
N LYS A 150 6.50 7.58 -14.95
CA LYS A 150 5.69 8.29 -13.96
C LYS A 150 6.02 7.84 -12.54
N PHE A 151 5.95 8.78 -11.61
CA PHE A 151 5.99 8.48 -10.19
C PHE A 151 4.61 7.94 -9.75
N GLY A 152 4.59 6.70 -9.25
CA GLY A 152 3.36 6.00 -8.83
C GLY A 152 3.02 6.16 -7.35
N GLY A 153 3.79 6.95 -6.59
CA GLY A 153 3.57 7.12 -5.15
C GLY A 153 3.71 5.81 -4.40
N SER A 154 2.86 5.63 -3.39
CA SER A 154 2.76 4.42 -2.58
C SER A 154 1.62 3.49 -3.03
N THR A 155 1.25 3.54 -4.31
CA THR A 155 0.18 2.67 -4.86
C THR A 155 0.53 1.20 -4.67
N ARG A 156 -0.41 0.42 -4.14
CA ARG A 156 -0.25 -1.02 -3.89
C ARG A 156 0.20 -1.77 -5.15
N ILE A 157 1.17 -2.66 -4.98
CA ILE A 157 1.60 -3.64 -5.97
C ILE A 157 1.07 -5.01 -5.54
N SER A 158 0.43 -5.71 -6.46
CA SER A 158 -0.09 -7.07 -6.29
C SER A 158 0.46 -7.96 -7.40
N PHE A 159 0.68 -9.23 -7.09
CA PHE A 159 1.21 -10.21 -8.03
C PHE A 159 0.15 -11.27 -8.36
N ASP A 160 0.26 -11.85 -9.55
CA ASP A 160 -0.63 -12.94 -9.99
C ASP A 160 -0.32 -14.25 -9.24
N ASP A 161 0.94 -14.45 -8.86
CA ASP A 161 1.36 -15.59 -8.05
C ASP A 161 1.05 -15.36 -6.56
N SER A 162 0.14 -16.18 -6.05
CA SER A 162 -0.33 -16.14 -4.66
C SER A 162 0.72 -16.51 -3.60
N GLU A 163 1.89 -17.02 -4.01
CA GLU A 163 3.03 -17.20 -3.12
C GLU A 163 3.62 -15.86 -2.64
N TYR A 164 3.40 -14.79 -3.40
CA TYR A 164 3.88 -13.44 -3.11
C TYR A 164 2.78 -12.52 -2.59
N GLY A 165 3.17 -11.61 -1.71
CA GLY A 165 2.26 -10.69 -1.04
C GLY A 165 1.90 -9.45 -1.85
N CYS A 166 0.87 -8.74 -1.41
CA CYS A 166 0.66 -7.34 -1.83
C CYS A 166 1.46 -6.40 -0.93
N HIS A 167 2.07 -5.38 -1.53
CA HIS A 167 2.93 -4.43 -0.83
C HIS A 167 2.67 -2.99 -1.25
N ASP A 168 2.77 -2.07 -0.29
CA ASP A 168 2.54 -0.63 -0.51
C ASP A 168 3.89 0.12 -0.49
N PRO A 169 4.62 0.25 -1.61
CA PRO A 169 5.98 0.80 -1.57
C PRO A 169 6.03 2.23 -1.02
N ASP A 170 7.18 2.67 -0.51
CA ASP A 170 7.34 4.08 -0.10
C ASP A 170 7.44 5.03 -1.31
N GLY A 171 7.88 4.51 -2.46
CA GLY A 171 7.81 5.18 -3.74
C GLY A 171 8.05 4.22 -4.89
N GLN A 172 7.51 4.51 -6.07
CA GLN A 172 7.77 3.72 -7.27
C GLN A 172 7.81 4.57 -8.53
N PHE A 173 8.56 4.11 -9.53
CA PHE A 173 8.57 4.68 -10.88
C PHE A 173 8.15 3.62 -11.88
N LYS A 174 7.09 3.92 -12.61
CA LYS A 174 6.45 3.03 -13.58
C LYS A 174 6.47 3.67 -14.96
N HIS A 175 6.95 2.92 -15.95
CA HIS A 175 6.82 3.28 -17.34
C HIS A 175 5.38 3.03 -17.83
N GLU A 176 4.81 3.93 -18.64
CA GLU A 176 3.41 3.87 -19.08
C GLU A 176 3.04 2.53 -19.75
N ASN A 177 3.97 1.95 -20.52
CA ASN A 177 3.79 0.68 -21.21
C ASN A 177 4.09 -0.58 -20.37
N ALA A 178 4.46 -0.44 -19.09
CA ALA A 178 4.78 -1.58 -18.23
C ALA A 178 3.59 -1.95 -17.33
N GLN A 179 3.44 -3.24 -16.98
CA GLN A 179 2.45 -3.67 -15.99
C GLN A 179 2.90 -3.33 -14.56
N TYR A 180 4.17 -3.63 -14.25
CA TYR A 180 4.82 -3.37 -12.96
C TYR A 180 5.70 -2.13 -13.02
N PRO A 181 6.01 -1.48 -11.87
CA PRO A 181 7.04 -0.44 -11.85
C PRO A 181 8.41 -1.03 -12.20
N GLY A 182 9.31 -0.23 -12.78
CA GLY A 182 10.69 -0.67 -12.97
C GLY A 182 11.55 -0.47 -11.71
N VAL A 183 11.32 0.65 -11.01
CA VAL A 183 12.07 1.02 -9.80
C VAL A 183 11.14 1.15 -8.60
N VAL A 184 11.48 0.49 -7.51
CA VAL A 184 10.82 0.61 -6.20
C VAL A 184 11.76 1.21 -5.17
N LEU A 185 11.24 2.10 -4.33
CA LEU A 185 11.94 2.75 -3.23
C LEU A 185 11.32 2.33 -1.90
N GLU A 186 12.17 1.90 -0.96
CA GLU A 186 11.77 1.50 0.38
C GLU A 186 12.64 2.20 1.42
N VAL A 187 12.02 2.83 2.42
CA VAL A 187 12.72 3.47 3.53
C VAL A 187 12.47 2.66 4.79
N SER A 188 13.52 2.03 5.29
CA SER A 188 13.45 1.22 6.51
C SER A 188 14.09 1.92 7.71
N TYR A 189 13.67 1.53 8.91
CA TYR A 189 14.44 1.84 10.11
C TYR A 189 15.37 0.67 10.45
N SER A 190 16.67 0.95 10.47
CA SER A 190 17.84 0.13 10.90
C SER A 190 17.62 -0.96 11.93
N GLN A 191 16.74 -0.73 12.91
CA GLN A 191 16.32 -1.75 13.87
C GLN A 191 15.76 -3.01 13.19
N LYS A 192 15.37 -2.93 11.91
CA LYS A 192 14.69 -3.96 11.13
C LYS A 192 15.16 -4.06 9.67
N LYS A 193 16.38 -3.62 9.38
CA LYS A 193 17.10 -3.77 8.08
C LYS A 193 17.01 -5.18 7.47
N ARG A 194 16.81 -6.20 8.29
CA ARG A 194 16.73 -7.62 7.91
C ARG A 194 15.54 -7.94 7.01
N ASP A 195 14.51 -7.11 7.00
CA ASP A 195 13.31 -7.36 6.19
C ASP A 195 13.46 -6.82 4.75
N LEU A 196 14.41 -5.91 4.48
CA LEU A 196 14.60 -5.34 3.14
C LEU A 196 15.02 -6.37 2.07
N PRO A 197 15.96 -7.31 2.32
CA PRO A 197 16.27 -8.35 1.33
C PRO A 197 15.05 -9.19 0.99
N HIS A 198 14.26 -9.58 1.99
CA HIS A 198 13.06 -10.38 1.76
C HIS A 198 11.99 -9.59 0.99
N LEU A 199 11.84 -8.29 1.26
CA LEU A 199 10.94 -7.44 0.49
C LEU A 199 11.42 -7.25 -0.96
N ALA A 200 12.73 -7.20 -1.19
CA ALA A 200 13.30 -7.19 -2.54
C ALA A 200 13.03 -8.52 -3.28
N ASP A 201 13.10 -9.67 -2.58
CA ASP A 201 12.69 -10.96 -3.14
C ASP A 201 11.21 -10.91 -3.56
N GLU A 202 10.30 -10.46 -2.69
CA GLU A 202 8.87 -10.39 -3.01
C GLU A 202 8.60 -9.50 -4.24
N TYR A 203 9.25 -8.35 -4.35
CA TYR A 203 9.09 -7.47 -5.51
C TYR A 203 9.66 -8.08 -6.80
N ILE A 204 10.92 -8.51 -6.77
CA ILE A 204 11.62 -8.93 -7.98
C ILE A 204 11.12 -10.29 -8.46
N LEU A 205 10.94 -11.25 -7.55
CA LEU A 205 10.47 -12.58 -7.90
C LEU A 205 8.97 -12.60 -8.17
N GLY A 206 8.16 -11.93 -7.35
CA GLY A 206 6.70 -11.87 -7.54
C GLY A 206 6.27 -11.17 -8.83
N SER A 207 7.12 -10.30 -9.38
CA SER A 207 6.89 -9.67 -10.69
C SER A 207 7.54 -10.42 -11.85
N ASP A 208 8.11 -11.61 -11.65
CA ASP A 208 8.90 -12.34 -12.67
C ASP A 208 9.99 -11.46 -13.31
N ALA A 209 10.75 -10.76 -12.47
CA ALA A 209 11.77 -9.77 -12.85
C ALA A 209 11.26 -8.55 -13.63
N ASN A 210 9.95 -8.27 -13.69
CA ASN A 210 9.46 -7.04 -14.32
C ASN A 210 9.77 -5.79 -13.48
N ILE A 211 9.92 -5.94 -12.16
CA ILE A 211 10.57 -4.94 -11.29
C ILE A 211 12.08 -5.16 -11.39
N GLN A 212 12.78 -4.17 -11.96
CA GLN A 212 14.19 -4.28 -12.34
C GLN A 212 15.15 -3.70 -11.29
N CYS A 213 14.66 -2.89 -10.34
CA CYS A 213 15.49 -2.29 -9.30
C CYS A 213 14.68 -2.01 -8.03
N VAL A 214 15.15 -2.53 -6.89
CA VAL A 214 14.63 -2.17 -5.57
C VAL A 214 15.72 -1.43 -4.81
N ILE A 215 15.40 -0.24 -4.30
CA ILE A 215 16.33 0.62 -3.57
C ILE A 215 15.87 0.72 -2.12
N GLY A 216 16.65 0.15 -1.21
CA GLY A 216 16.41 0.22 0.22
C GLY A 216 17.23 1.32 0.87
N LEU A 217 16.57 2.30 1.47
CA LEU A 217 17.13 3.41 2.23
C LEU A 217 16.95 3.15 3.71
N ASP A 218 17.99 2.70 4.37
CA ASP A 218 17.99 2.40 5.79
C ASP A 218 18.39 3.63 6.62
N ILE A 219 17.52 4.08 7.52
CA ILE A 219 17.76 5.24 8.40
C ILE A 219 17.68 4.87 9.89
N GLU A 220 18.72 5.20 10.67
CA GLU A 220 18.66 5.14 12.13
C GLU A 220 17.93 6.34 12.73
N TYR A 221 16.93 6.07 13.58
CA TYR A 221 16.28 7.11 14.37
C TYR A 221 17.14 7.46 15.59
N GLY A 222 17.94 8.53 15.46
CA GLY A 222 18.81 9.00 16.52
C GLY A 222 18.09 9.84 17.58
N GLY A 223 17.88 9.27 18.77
CA GLY A 223 17.72 10.05 20.00
C GLY A 223 19.07 10.61 20.49
N LYS A 224 19.08 11.49 21.50
CA LYS A 224 20.34 11.93 22.14
C LYS A 224 21.16 10.69 22.57
N GLY A 225 22.40 10.59 22.07
CA GLY A 225 23.33 9.50 22.40
C GLY A 225 23.14 8.20 21.62
N LYS A 226 22.27 8.15 20.60
CA LYS A 226 22.13 7.00 19.70
C LYS A 226 22.84 7.22 18.37
N ALA A 227 23.25 6.12 17.74
CA ALA A 227 23.78 6.12 16.39
C ALA A 227 22.75 6.69 15.40
N LYS A 228 23.27 7.34 14.36
CA LYS A 228 22.51 8.02 13.30
C LYS A 228 22.87 7.48 11.92
N MET A 229 23.35 6.25 11.83
CA MET A 229 23.80 5.72 10.56
C MET A 229 22.66 5.68 9.55
N ALA A 230 22.98 5.98 8.30
CA ALA A 230 22.06 5.78 7.20
C ALA A 230 22.79 5.20 6.00
N THR A 231 22.19 4.18 5.40
CA THR A 231 22.78 3.41 4.30
C THR A 231 21.78 3.18 3.20
N TRP A 232 22.24 3.03 1.96
CA TRP A 232 21.40 2.51 0.89
C TRP A 232 21.88 1.13 0.43
N SER A 233 20.97 0.35 -0.11
CA SER A 233 21.22 -0.92 -0.78
C SER A 233 20.40 -1.00 -2.06
N VAL A 234 20.88 -1.75 -3.03
CA VAL A 234 20.21 -1.96 -4.31
C VAL A 234 20.12 -3.45 -4.58
N TRP A 235 18.94 -3.89 -5.03
CA TRP A 235 18.70 -5.24 -5.51
C TRP A 235 18.21 -5.20 -6.95
N GLU A 236 18.71 -6.12 -7.76
CA GLU A 236 18.40 -6.26 -9.19
C GLU A 236 18.13 -7.74 -9.50
N PRO A 237 17.26 -8.05 -10.48
CA PRO A 237 17.06 -9.41 -10.93
C PRO A 237 18.36 -9.98 -11.51
N ALA A 238 18.70 -11.20 -11.09
CA ALA A 238 19.80 -11.97 -11.68
C ALA A 238 19.39 -13.42 -11.87
N VAL A 239 20.00 -14.09 -12.83
CA VAL A 239 19.88 -15.54 -12.98
C VAL A 239 21.17 -16.17 -12.49
N GLU A 240 21.07 -16.99 -11.47
CA GLU A 240 22.20 -17.74 -10.91
C GLU A 240 22.03 -19.23 -11.25
N GLU A 241 23.16 -19.93 -11.44
CA GLU A 241 23.17 -21.37 -11.73
C GLU A 241 23.45 -22.11 -10.42
N GLY A 242 22.52 -22.97 -10.01
CA GLY A 242 22.66 -23.80 -8.82
C GLY A 242 23.64 -24.96 -9.02
N ASP A 243 23.98 -25.64 -7.92
CA ASP A 243 24.91 -26.79 -7.93
C ASP A 243 24.45 -27.95 -8.83
N ASP A 244 23.16 -28.01 -9.15
CA ASP A 244 22.54 -29.01 -10.03
C ASP A 244 22.46 -28.56 -11.50
N GLY A 245 23.01 -27.38 -11.84
CA GLY A 245 22.98 -26.78 -13.17
C GLY A 245 21.66 -26.10 -13.53
N ARG A 246 20.68 -26.03 -12.62
CA ARG A 246 19.42 -25.31 -12.87
C ARG A 246 19.64 -23.81 -12.71
N LYS A 247 18.97 -23.05 -13.56
CA LYS A 247 18.96 -21.59 -13.51
C LYS A 247 17.83 -21.11 -12.61
N GLU A 248 18.15 -20.29 -11.64
CA GLU A 248 17.21 -19.72 -10.69
C GLU A 248 17.22 -18.19 -10.79
N LEU A 249 16.03 -17.59 -10.83
CA LEU A 249 15.87 -16.14 -10.71
C LEU A 249 16.05 -15.75 -9.24
N VAL A 250 16.90 -14.77 -8.97
CA VAL A 250 17.18 -14.26 -7.62
C VAL A 250 17.13 -12.73 -7.60
N ALA A 251 16.72 -12.15 -6.46
CA ALA A 251 16.90 -10.73 -6.19
C ALA A 251 18.32 -10.49 -5.66
N LYS A 252 19.26 -10.25 -6.56
CA LYS A 252 20.67 -10.08 -6.21
C LYS A 252 20.91 -8.70 -5.61
N GLN A 253 21.42 -8.66 -4.39
CA GLN A 253 21.90 -7.40 -3.81
C GLN A 253 23.19 -6.96 -4.53
N THR A 254 23.10 -5.96 -5.41
CA THR A 254 24.24 -5.43 -6.18
C THR A 254 25.00 -4.35 -5.43
N VAL A 255 24.32 -3.65 -4.52
CA VAL A 255 24.93 -2.64 -3.65
C VAL A 255 24.58 -2.95 -2.19
N HIS A 256 25.62 -3.11 -1.37
CA HIS A 256 25.47 -3.49 0.04
C HIS A 256 25.74 -2.31 0.98
N ASN A 257 24.68 -1.79 1.60
CA ASN A 257 24.77 -0.96 2.80
C ASN A 257 25.72 0.24 2.70
N THR A 258 25.75 0.85 1.54
CA THR A 258 26.63 1.98 1.24
C THR A 258 26.22 3.18 2.08
N VAL A 259 27.17 3.77 2.80
CA VAL A 259 26.90 4.76 3.84
C VAL A 259 26.69 6.15 3.22
N PHE A 260 25.54 6.78 3.49
CA PHE A 260 25.34 8.21 3.22
C PHE A 260 25.29 9.06 4.50
N ARG A 261 25.22 8.43 5.68
CA ARG A 261 25.39 9.10 6.97
C ARG A 261 26.07 8.18 7.96
N THR A 262 27.13 8.65 8.61
CA THR A 262 27.87 7.87 9.61
C THR A 262 27.05 7.71 10.89
N SER A 263 27.45 6.79 11.77
CA SER A 263 26.87 6.63 13.11
C SER A 263 26.98 7.90 13.96
N ALA A 264 27.99 8.74 13.72
CA ALA A 264 28.16 10.06 14.34
C ALA A 264 27.19 11.12 13.80
N GLY A 265 26.43 10.81 12.74
CA GLY A 265 25.52 11.75 12.09
C GLY A 265 26.21 12.72 11.14
N THR A 266 27.39 12.38 10.63
CA THR A 266 28.15 13.20 9.66
C THR A 266 28.07 12.59 8.25
N PRO A 267 28.42 13.34 7.19
CA PRO A 267 28.60 12.77 5.86
C PRO A 267 29.71 11.70 5.82
N PRO A 268 29.66 10.75 4.86
CA PRO A 268 30.70 9.74 4.66
C PRO A 268 31.99 10.36 4.10
N SER A 269 33.13 9.72 4.38
CA SER A 269 34.43 10.03 3.80
C SER A 269 35.04 8.74 3.23
N PRO A 270 35.41 8.68 1.93
CA PRO A 270 35.27 9.76 0.94
C PRO A 270 33.81 10.01 0.53
N SER A 271 33.49 11.25 0.16
CA SER A 271 32.12 11.68 -0.17
C SER A 271 31.72 11.42 -1.62
N ASN A 272 32.50 10.62 -2.37
CA ASN A 272 32.34 10.40 -3.80
C ASN A 272 31.41 9.22 -4.15
N GLN A 273 30.87 8.51 -3.16
CA GLN A 273 29.91 7.44 -3.40
C GLN A 273 28.62 8.01 -3.97
N THR A 274 28.08 7.33 -4.97
CA THR A 274 26.85 7.72 -5.68
C THR A 274 25.90 6.54 -5.76
N LEU A 275 24.62 6.78 -5.49
CA LEU A 275 23.55 5.88 -5.90
C LEU A 275 23.33 6.10 -7.40
N GLU A 276 23.58 5.07 -8.18
CA GLU A 276 23.36 5.07 -9.63
C GLU A 276 22.14 4.20 -9.96
N ILE A 277 21.25 4.73 -10.80
CA ILE A 277 20.05 4.02 -11.26
C ILE A 277 20.07 4.10 -12.80
N PRO A 278 20.52 3.05 -13.50
CA PRO A 278 20.55 3.04 -14.96
C PRO A 278 19.15 3.24 -15.53
N LEU A 279 19.02 4.01 -16.62
CA LEU A 279 17.71 4.34 -17.17
C LEU A 279 16.94 3.10 -17.65
N GLN A 280 17.66 2.07 -18.11
CA GLN A 280 17.07 0.78 -18.51
C GLN A 280 16.37 0.02 -17.38
N THR A 281 16.61 0.33 -16.10
CA THR A 281 15.92 -0.34 -14.98
C THR A 281 14.53 0.24 -14.71
N PHE A 282 14.12 1.30 -15.41
CA PHE A 282 12.79 1.89 -15.21
C PHE A 282 11.67 1.16 -15.95
N ALA A 283 11.99 0.16 -16.78
CA ALA A 283 11.03 -0.72 -17.43
C ALA A 283 11.70 -2.04 -17.88
N PRO A 284 10.93 -3.13 -18.04
CA PRO A 284 11.40 -4.33 -18.74
C PRO A 284 11.87 -4.03 -20.17
N SER A 285 12.69 -4.91 -20.75
CA SER A 285 13.22 -4.76 -22.10
C SER A 285 12.14 -4.75 -23.20
N SER A 286 10.96 -5.27 -22.92
CA SER A 286 9.79 -5.20 -23.82
C SER A 286 9.23 -3.77 -23.96
N CYS A 287 9.60 -2.83 -23.09
CA CYS A 287 9.10 -1.45 -23.12
C CYS A 287 9.94 -0.49 -23.95
N TYR A 288 11.09 -0.92 -24.49
CA TYR A 288 11.92 -0.10 -25.36
C TYR A 288 12.31 -0.84 -26.64
N SER A 289 12.71 -0.08 -27.68
CA SER A 289 13.13 -0.63 -28.97
C SER A 289 14.42 -1.46 -28.84
N THR A 290 14.97 -1.97 -29.95
CA THR A 290 16.16 -2.83 -29.95
C THR A 290 17.36 -2.29 -29.15
N ASP A 291 17.49 -0.97 -29.01
CA ASP A 291 18.55 -0.34 -28.23
C ASP A 291 18.04 0.10 -26.84
N PRO A 292 18.70 -0.31 -25.75
CA PRO A 292 18.32 0.10 -24.41
C PRO A 292 18.54 1.60 -24.19
N PRO A 293 17.69 2.26 -23.38
CA PRO A 293 17.85 3.67 -23.07
C PRO A 293 19.17 3.90 -22.33
N GLN A 294 19.93 4.89 -22.80
CA GLN A 294 21.27 5.19 -22.31
C GLN A 294 21.25 6.21 -21.17
N GLY A 295 22.22 6.07 -20.26
CA GLY A 295 22.47 6.96 -19.13
C GLY A 295 21.88 6.48 -17.82
N SER A 296 22.17 7.23 -16.75
CA SER A 296 21.81 6.86 -15.38
C SER A 296 21.38 8.09 -14.58
N ILE A 297 20.48 7.88 -13.64
CA ILE A 297 20.24 8.82 -12.54
C ILE A 297 21.38 8.65 -11.54
N ILE A 298 22.00 9.75 -11.11
CA ILE A 298 23.14 9.74 -10.19
C ILE A 298 22.84 10.62 -8.99
N ILE A 299 22.71 10.02 -7.80
CA ILE A 299 22.47 10.73 -6.54
C ILE A 299 23.69 10.57 -5.62
N PRO A 300 24.49 11.63 -5.42
CA PRO A 300 25.63 11.57 -4.51
C PRO A 300 25.21 11.31 -3.06
N ALA A 301 26.03 10.58 -2.31
CA ALA A 301 25.82 10.33 -0.88
C ALA A 301 25.64 11.62 -0.07
N ALA A 302 26.40 12.68 -0.40
CA ALA A 302 26.27 13.99 0.22
C ALA A 302 24.87 14.63 0.01
N LYS A 303 24.22 14.32 -1.12
CA LYS A 303 22.88 14.80 -1.43
C LYS A 303 21.82 14.04 -0.63
N LEU A 304 21.92 12.71 -0.57
CA LEU A 304 21.10 11.87 0.32
C LEU A 304 21.23 12.27 1.79
N TYR A 305 22.46 12.58 2.25
CA TYR A 305 22.69 13.12 3.59
C TYR A 305 21.90 14.40 3.84
N THR A 306 21.97 15.34 2.88
CA THR A 306 21.29 16.64 2.98
C THR A 306 19.78 16.47 3.00
N PHE A 307 19.23 15.61 2.13
CA PHE A 307 17.81 15.28 2.10
C PHE A 307 17.33 14.75 3.45
N LEU A 308 18.08 13.84 4.07
CA LEU A 308 17.72 13.30 5.37
C LEU A 308 17.82 14.36 6.48
N ALA A 309 18.84 15.22 6.46
CA ALA A 309 18.98 16.30 7.43
C ALA A 309 17.83 17.33 7.34
N ASP A 310 17.42 17.68 6.12
CA ASP A 310 16.30 18.59 5.87
C ASP A 310 14.95 17.96 6.26
N ALA A 311 14.77 16.66 6.01
CA ALA A 311 13.61 15.92 6.46
C ALA A 311 13.52 15.87 7.99
N GLU A 312 14.62 15.63 8.69
CA GLU A 312 14.69 15.67 10.16
C GLU A 312 14.37 17.07 10.71
N LYS A 313 14.94 18.11 10.11
CA LYS A 313 14.66 19.51 10.47
C LYS A 313 13.17 19.82 10.31
N THR A 314 12.56 19.39 9.21
CA THR A 314 11.14 19.59 8.94
C THR A 314 10.27 18.81 9.92
N GLY A 315 10.60 17.55 10.20
CA GLY A 315 9.93 16.74 11.21
C GLY A 315 9.97 17.37 12.60
N LEU A 316 11.12 17.93 13.01
CA LEU A 316 11.25 18.64 14.29
C LEU A 316 10.40 19.93 14.34
N MET A 317 10.27 20.65 13.23
CA MET A 317 9.41 21.84 13.16
C MET A 317 7.93 21.48 13.33
N LEU A 318 7.47 20.41 12.68
CA LEU A 318 6.08 19.93 12.77
C LEU A 318 5.74 19.45 14.18
N VAL A 319 6.57 18.57 14.76
CA VAL A 319 6.37 18.06 16.13
C VAL A 319 6.44 19.20 17.15
N GLY A 320 7.37 20.13 16.97
CA GLY A 320 7.53 21.28 17.86
C GLY A 320 6.51 22.40 17.65
N LYS A 321 5.66 22.33 16.61
CA LYS A 321 4.76 23.42 16.18
C LYS A 321 5.48 24.76 16.06
N LYS A 322 6.72 24.74 15.56
CA LYS A 322 7.60 25.92 15.50
C LYS A 322 7.48 26.72 14.18
N GLY A 323 6.57 26.30 13.30
CA GLY A 323 6.28 27.03 12.07
C GLY A 323 5.68 28.41 12.34
N LEU A 324 5.90 29.34 11.41
CA LEU A 324 5.26 30.64 11.47
C LEU A 324 3.75 30.48 11.24
N VAL A 325 2.95 30.97 12.18
CA VAL A 325 1.50 31.03 12.06
C VAL A 325 1.10 32.50 12.11
N ALA A 326 0.27 32.93 11.17
CA ALA A 326 -0.26 34.29 11.17
C ALA A 326 -0.88 34.60 12.54
N PRO A 327 -0.46 35.70 13.18
CA PRO A 327 -0.89 36.00 14.54
C PRO A 327 -2.41 36.22 14.55
N ALA A 328 -3.08 35.81 15.63
CA ALA A 328 -4.53 35.83 15.71
C ALA A 328 -5.14 37.22 15.42
N LYS A 329 -4.44 38.28 15.83
CA LYS A 329 -4.77 39.69 15.57
C LYS A 329 -4.82 40.10 14.09
N MET A 330 -4.23 39.30 13.20
CA MET A 330 -4.17 39.59 11.77
C MET A 330 -5.24 38.81 10.98
N LYS A 331 -6.08 38.02 11.67
CA LYS A 331 -7.16 37.24 11.04
C LYS A 331 -8.40 38.14 10.91
N THR A 332 -8.81 38.40 9.66
CA THR A 332 -9.93 39.29 9.31
C THR A 332 -11.28 38.56 9.21
N TRP A 333 -11.28 37.22 9.30
CA TRP A 333 -12.39 36.36 8.88
C TRP A 333 -13.54 36.18 9.89
N GLY A 334 -13.60 36.95 10.99
CA GLY A 334 -14.65 36.81 12.00
C GLY A 334 -14.73 35.40 12.63
N THR A 335 -15.92 34.79 12.68
CA THR A 335 -16.13 33.44 13.22
C THR A 335 -15.83 32.35 12.17
N LYS A 336 -15.17 31.27 12.61
CA LYS A 336 -14.93 30.10 11.76
C LYS A 336 -16.20 29.25 11.68
N ARG A 337 -16.78 29.11 10.50
CA ARG A 337 -17.85 28.14 10.24
C ARG A 337 -17.23 26.84 9.74
N ARG A 338 -17.49 25.72 10.44
CA ARG A 338 -17.22 24.38 9.88
C ARG A 338 -18.30 24.06 8.85
N ARG A 339 -17.95 23.38 7.76
CA ARG A 339 -18.97 22.82 6.86
C ARG A 339 -19.75 21.76 7.64
N GLU A 340 -21.05 21.74 7.46
CA GLU A 340 -21.87 20.61 7.84
C GLU A 340 -21.46 19.43 6.95
N ILE A 341 -21.38 18.24 7.52
CA ILE A 341 -21.15 17.02 6.75
C ILE A 341 -22.37 16.89 5.84
N THR A 342 -22.15 16.90 4.53
CA THR A 342 -23.23 16.59 3.58
C THR A 342 -23.73 15.19 3.94
N PRO A 343 -25.04 15.00 4.20
CA PRO A 343 -25.60 13.66 4.38
C PRO A 343 -25.19 12.78 3.21
N GLU A 344 -24.96 11.49 3.45
CA GLU A 344 -24.73 10.54 2.37
C GLU A 344 -25.88 10.65 1.37
N GLU A 345 -25.56 10.90 0.10
CA GLU A 345 -26.53 10.77 -0.98
C GLU A 345 -26.89 9.29 -1.04
N GLU A 346 -28.06 8.91 -0.51
CA GLU A 346 -28.66 7.63 -0.86
C GLU A 346 -28.81 7.64 -2.38
N LEU A 347 -28.08 6.76 -3.08
CA LEU A 347 -28.31 6.48 -4.49
C LEU A 347 -29.77 6.02 -4.61
N LEU A 348 -30.67 6.95 -4.93
CA LEU A 348 -32.05 6.62 -5.19
C LEU A 348 -32.05 5.71 -6.43
N ALA A 349 -32.93 4.72 -6.49
CA ALA A 349 -33.03 3.81 -7.65
C ALA A 349 -33.18 4.54 -9.01
N ARG A 350 -33.57 5.82 -8.97
CA ARG A 350 -33.62 6.72 -10.11
C ARG A 350 -32.23 7.14 -10.61
N ASP A 351 -31.29 7.35 -9.71
CA ASP A 351 -29.90 7.74 -10.01
C ASP A 351 -29.12 6.52 -10.51
N GLU A 352 -29.32 5.35 -9.91
CA GLU A 352 -28.75 4.07 -10.39
C GLU A 352 -29.18 3.76 -11.84
N LYS A 353 -30.46 3.97 -12.17
CA LYS A 353 -30.96 3.80 -13.54
C LYS A 353 -30.33 4.81 -14.50
N LYS A 354 -30.06 6.04 -14.05
CA LYS A 354 -29.42 7.07 -14.87
C LYS A 354 -27.95 6.72 -15.14
N PHE A 355 -27.21 6.32 -14.11
CA PHE A 355 -25.82 5.89 -14.26
C PHE A 355 -25.70 4.66 -15.15
N LYS A 356 -26.58 3.68 -15.00
CA LYS A 356 -26.61 2.50 -15.87
C LYS A 356 -26.91 2.85 -17.33
N THR A 357 -27.83 3.78 -17.56
CA THR A 357 -28.13 4.26 -18.93
C THR A 357 -26.94 5.02 -19.53
N GLU A 358 -26.22 5.81 -18.73
CA GLU A 358 -25.01 6.51 -19.18
C GLU A 358 -23.88 5.51 -19.47
N GLU A 359 -23.67 4.51 -18.63
CA GLU A 359 -22.69 3.43 -18.80
C GLU A 359 -22.98 2.59 -20.06
N ASP A 360 -24.22 2.12 -20.22
CA ASP A 360 -24.66 1.37 -21.41
C ASP A 360 -24.46 2.22 -22.70
N SER A 361 -24.71 3.54 -22.63
CA SER A 361 -24.53 4.44 -23.79
C SER A 361 -23.07 4.72 -24.15
N LEU A 362 -22.14 4.58 -23.19
CA LEU A 362 -20.71 4.71 -23.41
C LEU A 362 -20.15 3.43 -24.04
N VAL A 363 -20.60 2.27 -23.56
CA VAL A 363 -20.28 0.96 -24.15
C VAL A 363 -20.76 0.88 -25.60
N GLU A 364 -22.02 1.28 -25.89
CA GLU A 364 -22.53 1.31 -27.26
C GLU A 364 -21.73 2.25 -28.19
N LYS A 365 -21.18 3.35 -27.65
CA LYS A 365 -20.33 4.27 -28.42
C LYS A 365 -18.94 3.69 -28.68
N GLU A 366 -18.32 3.05 -27.70
CA GLU A 366 -17.04 2.35 -27.88
C GLU A 366 -17.18 1.21 -28.90
N GLU A 367 -18.25 0.41 -28.83
CA GLU A 367 -18.52 -0.66 -29.80
C GLU A 367 -18.79 -0.13 -31.23
N ALA A 368 -19.46 1.02 -31.36
CA ALA A 368 -19.70 1.66 -32.65
C ALA A 368 -18.42 2.26 -33.27
N ASP A 369 -17.51 2.80 -32.45
CA ASP A 369 -16.23 3.34 -32.88
C ASP A 369 -15.27 2.21 -33.33
N ASP A 370 -15.31 1.03 -32.70
CA ASP A 370 -14.56 -0.16 -33.12
C ASP A 370 -15.09 -0.78 -34.43
N ALA A 371 -16.40 -0.75 -34.66
CA ALA A 371 -17.00 -1.26 -35.90
C ALA A 371 -16.63 -0.41 -37.14
N SER A 372 -16.26 0.86 -36.94
CA SER A 372 -15.84 1.79 -38.00
C SER A 372 -14.47 1.42 -38.59
N TRP A 373 -13.59 0.77 -37.81
CA TRP A 373 -12.25 0.37 -38.27
C TRP A 373 -12.21 -0.90 -39.11
N GLY A 374 -13.32 -1.64 -39.23
CA GLY A 374 -13.38 -2.94 -39.92
C GLY A 374 -13.65 -2.92 -41.43
N LYS A 375 -13.86 -1.75 -42.07
CA LYS A 375 -14.15 -1.66 -43.52
C LYS A 375 -13.18 -0.73 -44.24
N GLY A 376 -11.93 -1.16 -44.37
CA GLY A 376 -10.91 -0.36 -45.05
C GLY A 376 -9.63 -1.09 -45.46
N SER A 377 -9.68 -2.35 -45.90
CA SER A 377 -8.58 -2.95 -46.68
C SER A 377 -8.98 -4.26 -47.35
N ALA A 378 -9.46 -4.17 -48.59
CA ALA A 378 -9.31 -5.19 -49.62
C ALA A 378 -9.80 -4.63 -50.96
N ALA A 379 -8.93 -3.97 -51.72
CA ALA A 379 -8.94 -3.97 -53.19
C ALA A 379 -7.77 -3.13 -53.70
N ASN A 380 -6.68 -3.80 -54.06
CA ASN A 380 -5.90 -3.45 -55.25
C ASN A 380 -4.95 -4.61 -55.53
N ASP A 381 -5.34 -5.47 -56.48
CA ASP A 381 -4.37 -6.06 -57.39
C ASP A 381 -5.06 -6.49 -58.70
N VAL A 382 -4.25 -6.56 -59.75
CA VAL A 382 -4.52 -6.88 -61.17
C VAL A 382 -4.89 -5.70 -62.08
N SER A 383 -3.86 -5.06 -62.63
CA SER A 383 -3.58 -5.11 -64.09
C SER A 383 -2.08 -4.91 -64.35
#